data_AF-A0A4D8RQ60-F1
#
_entry.id   AF-A0A4D8RQ60-F1
#
_cell.length_a   1.000
_cell.length_b   1.000
_cell.length_c   1.000
_cell.angle_alpha   90.00
_cell.angle_beta   90.00
_cell.angle_gamma   90.00
#
_symmetry.space_group_name_H-M   'P 1'
#
loop_
_entity.id
_entity.type
_entity.pdbx_description
1 polymer ?
#
loop_
_entity_poly.entity_id
_entity_poly.type
_entity_poly.pdbx_seq_one_letter_code
_entity_poly.pdbx_strand_id
1 'polypeptide(L)'
;MGRTIPSYTGSVDRFISELERISQRTGYLEDVLAETKRRIRYFQNASYDESIDTQTLVLVAMISVIEDMCKGRLKDRSQNPSNVVNG
;
A
#
# COMPACT_ATOMS: atom_id res chain seq x y z
N MET A 1 -26.81 -5.45 22.61
CA MET A 1 -26.32 -4.45 21.63
C MET A 1 -25.33 -5.15 20.72
N GLY A 2 -25.68 -5.35 19.44
CA GLY A 2 -24.82 -6.05 18.48
C GLY A 2 -23.57 -5.22 18.19
N ARG A 3 -22.38 -5.83 18.32
CA ARG A 3 -21.13 -5.19 17.90
C ARG A 3 -21.18 -5.01 16.38
N THR A 4 -21.10 -3.78 15.91
CA THR A 4 -20.99 -3.49 14.48
C THR A 4 -19.69 -4.12 13.96
N ILE A 5 -19.82 -5.09 13.06
CA ILE A 5 -18.67 -5.69 12.39
C ILE A 5 -18.11 -4.61 11.45
N PRO A 6 -16.82 -4.24 11.55
CA PRO A 6 -16.22 -3.29 10.62
C PRO A 6 -16.32 -3.83 9.19
N SER A 7 -16.59 -2.95 8.23
CA SER A 7 -16.56 -3.32 6.81
C SER A 7 -15.17 -3.85 6.42
N TYR A 8 -15.11 -4.67 5.38
CA TYR A 8 -13.85 -5.19 4.84
C TYR A 8 -12.83 -4.06 4.60
N THR A 9 -13.29 -2.97 3.97
CA THR A 9 -12.52 -1.73 3.77
C THR A 9 -12.05 -1.12 5.10
N GLY A 10 -12.93 -1.02 6.10
CA GLY A 10 -12.57 -0.45 7.41
C GLY A 10 -11.53 -1.28 8.16
N SER A 11 -11.52 -2.60 7.98
CA SER A 11 -10.51 -3.50 8.54
C SER A 11 -9.15 -3.33 7.84
N VAL A 12 -9.15 -3.17 6.52
CA VAL A 12 -7.93 -2.85 5.74
C VAL A 12 -7.35 -1.50 6.18
N ASP A 13 -8.18 -0.46 6.27
CA ASP A 13 -7.74 0.89 6.65
C ASP A 13 -7.13 0.94 8.05
N ARG A 14 -7.72 0.19 9.01
CA ARG A 14 -7.15 0.06 10.36
C ARG A 14 -5.77 -0.57 10.34
N PHE A 15 -5.61 -1.68 9.61
CA PHE A 15 -4.33 -2.38 9.55
C PHE A 15 -3.25 -1.52 8.87
N ILE A 16 -3.60 -0.82 7.79
CA ILE A 16 -2.72 0.18 7.15
C ILE A 16 -2.31 1.27 8.15
N SER A 17 -3.25 1.79 8.93
CA SER A 17 -2.98 2.84 9.92
C SER A 17 -2.03 2.37 11.03
N GLU A 18 -2.14 1.11 11.45
CA GLU A 18 -1.21 0.50 12.40
C GLU A 18 0.20 0.42 11.83
N LEU A 19 0.34 0.00 10.57
CA LEU A 19 1.62 -0.07 9.88
C LEU A 19 2.25 1.33 9.68
N GLU A 20 1.46 2.34 9.35
CA GLU A 20 1.93 3.74 9.25
C GLU A 20 2.49 4.25 10.58
N ARG A 21 1.80 4.00 11.70
CA ARG A 21 2.29 4.38 13.03
C ARG A 21 3.61 3.69 13.40
N ILE A 22 3.78 2.43 12.99
CA ILE A 22 5.03 1.69 13.20
C ILE A 22 6.14 2.25 12.31
N SER A 23 5.84 2.49 11.03
CA SER A 23 6.77 3.06 10.04
C SER A 23 7.30 4.42 10.47
N GLN A 24 6.43 5.31 10.99
CA GLN A 24 6.83 6.61 11.54
C GLN A 24 7.83 6.50 12.70
N ARG A 25 7.78 5.40 13.47
CA ARG A 25 8.71 5.16 14.58
C ARG A 25 10.05 4.60 14.11
N THR A 26 10.06 3.85 13.02
CA THR A 26 11.26 3.19 12.51
C THR A 26 11.99 4.03 11.45
N GLY A 27 11.29 4.97 10.79
CA GLY A 27 11.83 5.80 9.71
C GLY A 27 12.02 5.04 8.40
N TYR A 28 11.39 3.87 8.25
CA TYR A 28 11.49 3.03 7.06
C TYR A 28 10.09 2.74 6.52
N LEU A 29 9.99 2.39 5.24
CA LEU A 29 8.78 1.90 4.57
C LEU A 29 7.70 2.94 4.21
N GLU A 30 7.95 4.24 4.36
CA GLU A 30 6.96 5.28 3.97
C GLU A 30 6.53 5.14 2.49
N ASP A 31 7.50 5.02 1.59
CA ASP A 31 7.25 4.81 0.15
C ASP A 31 6.54 3.49 -0.13
N VAL A 32 6.92 2.43 0.60
CA VAL A 32 6.29 1.10 0.50
C VAL A 32 4.82 1.20 0.90
N LEU A 33 4.50 1.87 2.00
CA LEU A 33 3.13 2.03 2.50
C LEU A 33 2.29 2.92 1.59
N ALA A 34 2.87 4.00 1.06
CA ALA A 34 2.21 4.88 0.10
C ALA A 34 1.79 4.10 -1.16
N GLU A 35 2.69 3.28 -1.72
CA GLU A 35 2.39 2.49 -2.91
C GLU A 35 1.48 1.30 -2.59
N THR A 36 1.62 0.67 -1.42
CA THR A 36 0.75 -0.41 -0.93
C THR A 36 -0.70 0.04 -0.90
N LYS A 37 -1.00 1.25 -0.40
CA LYS A 37 -2.36 1.81 -0.39
C LYS A 37 -2.97 1.93 -1.79
N ARG A 38 -2.15 2.26 -2.80
CA ARG A 38 -2.61 2.29 -4.21
C ARG A 38 -2.88 0.88 -4.72
N ARG A 39 -1.96 -0.05 -4.41
CA ARG A 39 -1.96 -1.45 -4.82
C ARG A 39 -3.16 -2.23 -4.26
N ILE A 40 -3.53 -1.98 -3.01
CA ILE A 40 -4.67 -2.61 -2.34
C ILE A 40 -5.97 -2.43 -3.10
N ARG A 41 -6.19 -1.27 -3.73
CA ARG A 41 -7.40 -1.04 -4.53
C ARG A 41 -7.48 -1.97 -5.73
N TYR A 42 -6.33 -2.32 -6.33
CA TYR A 42 -6.28 -3.28 -7.43
C TYR A 42 -6.53 -4.70 -6.94
N PHE A 43 -5.93 -5.08 -5.82
CA PHE A 43 -6.14 -6.41 -5.24
C PHE A 43 -7.54 -6.60 -4.67
N GLN A 44 -8.18 -5.57 -4.10
CA GLN A 44 -9.56 -5.66 -3.61
C GLN A 44 -10.52 -6.18 -4.69
N ASN A 45 -10.36 -5.74 -5.94
CA ASN A 45 -11.19 -6.20 -7.05
C ASN A 45 -10.92 -7.67 -7.43
N ALA A 46 -9.71 -8.18 -7.21
CA ALA A 46 -9.34 -9.57 -7.49
C ALA A 46 -9.61 -10.51 -6.30
N SER A 47 -9.55 -10.01 -5.07
CA SER A 47 -9.64 -10.80 -3.84
C SER A 47 -11.08 -11.13 -3.41
N TYR A 48 -12.10 -10.52 -4.03
CA TYR A 48 -13.49 -10.88 -3.80
C TYR A 48 -13.78 -12.35 -4.14
N ASP A 49 -13.02 -12.95 -5.06
CA ASP A 49 -13.21 -14.34 -5.50
C ASP A 49 -12.51 -15.37 -4.61
N GLU A 50 -11.46 -14.97 -3.86
CA GLU A 50 -10.56 -15.91 -3.17
C GLU A 50 -10.75 -15.97 -1.64
N SER A 51 -11.73 -15.28 -1.07
CA SER A 51 -11.99 -15.28 0.40
C SER A 51 -10.80 -14.84 1.26
N ILE A 52 -9.90 -14.03 0.70
CA ILE A 52 -8.66 -13.60 1.36
C ILE A 52 -8.99 -12.64 2.51
N ASP A 53 -8.45 -12.91 3.71
CA ASP A 53 -8.61 -12.03 4.85
C ASP A 53 -7.86 -10.69 4.64
N THR A 54 -8.28 -9.67 5.38
CA THR A 54 -7.82 -8.30 5.18
C THR A 54 -6.33 -8.12 5.49
N GLN A 55 -5.76 -8.91 6.40
CA GLN A 55 -4.32 -8.83 6.72
C GLN A 55 -3.51 -9.45 5.60
N THR A 56 -3.91 -10.63 5.13
CA THR A 56 -3.25 -11.31 4.00
C THR A 56 -3.27 -10.43 2.74
N LEU A 57 -4.39 -9.78 2.45
CA LEU A 57 -4.49 -8.82 1.33
C LEU A 57 -3.44 -7.71 1.43
N VAL A 58 -3.31 -7.07 2.59
CA VAL A 58 -2.35 -5.98 2.80
C VAL A 58 -0.91 -6.49 2.71
N LEU A 59 -0.61 -7.65 3.29
CA LEU A 59 0.72 -8.25 3.24
C LEU A 59 1.14 -8.62 1.81
N VAL A 60 0.24 -9.24 1.03
CA VAL A 60 0.50 -9.56 -0.38
C VAL A 60 0.73 -8.28 -1.18
N ALA A 61 -0.09 -7.25 -0.95
CA ALA A 61 0.11 -5.94 -1.58
C ALA A 61 1.49 -5.36 -1.24
N MET A 62 1.88 -5.35 0.03
CA MET A 62 3.20 -4.87 0.48
C MET A 62 4.36 -5.66 -0.14
N ILE A 63 4.30 -7.00 -0.09
CA ILE A 63 5.34 -7.88 -0.66
C ILE A 63 5.53 -7.57 -2.13
N SER A 64 4.43 -7.41 -2.86
CA SER A 64 4.48 -7.12 -4.29
C SER A 64 5.10 -5.74 -4.58
N VAL A 65 4.87 -4.74 -3.73
CA VAL A 65 5.52 -3.41 -3.84
C VAL A 65 7.02 -3.53 -3.58
N ILE A 66 7.41 -4.23 -2.52
CA ILE A 66 8.82 -4.47 -2.17
C ILE A 66 9.54 -5.19 -3.31
N GLU A 67 8.92 -6.23 -3.89
CA GLU A 67 9.46 -6.94 -5.05
C GLU A 67 9.72 -5.99 -6.23
N ASP A 68 8.76 -5.13 -6.55
CA ASP A 68 8.90 -4.16 -7.65
C ASP A 68 9.98 -3.10 -7.35
N MET A 69 10.13 -2.67 -6.09
CA MET A 69 11.23 -1.78 -5.69
C MET A 69 12.59 -2.48 -5.84
N CYS A 70 12.73 -3.72 -5.34
CA CYS A 70 13.97 -4.50 -5.46
C CYS A 70 14.36 -4.77 -6.92
N LYS A 71 13.37 -4.88 -7.81
CA LYS A 71 13.59 -5.08 -9.24
C LYS A 71 13.73 -3.78 -10.03
N GLY A 72 13.71 -2.62 -9.37
CA GLY A 72 13.79 -1.30 -10.00
C GLY A 72 12.60 -0.97 -10.93
N ARG A 73 11.48 -1.68 -10.76
CA ARG A 73 10.26 -1.50 -11.56
C ARG A 73 9.37 -0.37 -11.04
N LEU A 74 9.53 0.02 -9.78
CA LEU A 74 8.96 1.25 -9.27
C LEU A 74 9.76 2.42 -9.86
N LYS A 75 9.27 2.98 -10.99
CA LYS A 75 9.84 4.21 -11.53
C LYS A 75 9.66 5.32 -10.50
N ASP A 76 10.78 5.85 -10.03
CA ASP A 76 10.83 7.07 -9.24
C ASP A 76 10.11 8.18 -10.03
N ARG A 77 8.90 8.56 -9.58
CA ARG A 77 8.16 9.70 -10.15
C ARG A 77 8.65 11.04 -9.60
N SER A 78 9.68 11.05 -8.75
CA SER A 78 10.30 12.27 -8.20
C SER A 78 11.25 12.96 -9.18
N GLN A 79 11.66 12.32 -10.26
CA GLN A 79 12.48 12.96 -11.30
C GLN A 79 11.67 13.26 -12.56
N ASN A 80 10.97 14.40 -12.55
CA ASN A 80 10.67 15.13 -13.78
C ASN A 80 11.40 16.48 -13.78
N PRO A 81 12.72 16.54 -14.08
CA PRO A 81 13.40 17.79 -14.39
C PRO A 81 13.16 18.13 -15.87
N SER A 82 11.90 18.33 -16.27
CA SER A 82 11.57 18.83 -17.61
C SER A 82 10.97 20.24 -17.50
N ASN A 83 11.83 21.21 -17.19
CA ASN A 83 11.87 22.56 -17.73
C ASN A 83 12.63 23.50 -16.78
N VAL A 84 13.95 23.32 -16.71
CA VAL A 84 14.87 24.43 -16.50
C VAL A 84 15.56 24.68 -17.84
N VAL A 85 15.11 25.75 -18.49
CA VAL A 85 15.83 26.68 -19.39
C VAL A 85 16.74 26.07 -20.46
N ASN A 86 16.38 26.30 -21.72
CA ASN A 86 17.34 26.70 -22.77
C ASN A 86 16.62 27.59 -23.80
N GLY A 87 17.05 28.84 -23.91
CA GLY A 87 16.60 29.82 -24.92
C GLY A 87 16.17 31.14 -24.32
#